data_AF-A0AAV4ABI1-F1
#
_entry.id   AF-A0AAV4ABI1-F1
#
_cell.length_a   1.000
_cell.length_b   1.000
_cell.length_c   1.000
_cell.angle_alpha   90.00
_cell.angle_beta   90.00
_cell.angle_gamma   90.00
#
_symmetry.space_group_name_H-M   'P 1'
#
loop_
_entity.id
_entity.type
_entity.pdbx_description
1 polymer ?
#
loop_
_entity_poly.entity_id
_entity_poly.type
_entity_poly.pdbx_seq_one_letter_code
_entity_poly.pdbx_strand_id
1 'polypeptide(L)'
;MATMEEIVKKADLLGYRGEKREEYLKQEFKLLEERQEKKEEAERQERKKEAQRQERKEEAHVRKRRKKLNVRQEKRGKKLNVRQEKRGKKLNVRLEKRRKKLNVRKGRKKLIARKGWSWRG
;
A
#
# COMPACT_ATOMS: atom_id res chain seq x y z
N MET A 1 43.39 -13.46 4.08
CA MET A 1 43.79 -12.05 4.23
C MET A 1 45.15 -12.10 4.85
N ALA A 2 46.17 -11.49 4.23
CA ALA A 2 47.49 -11.56 4.81
C ALA A 2 47.50 -10.84 6.15
N THR A 3 47.98 -11.51 7.19
CA THR A 3 48.06 -10.94 8.55
C THR A 3 49.37 -10.16 8.72
N MET A 4 49.42 -9.29 9.72
CA MET A 4 50.65 -8.56 10.11
C MET A 4 51.86 -9.51 10.18
N GLU A 5 51.67 -10.68 10.79
CA GLU A 5 52.71 -11.69 10.95
C GLU A 5 53.18 -12.28 9.63
N GLU A 6 52.28 -12.45 8.65
CA GLU A 6 52.63 -12.97 7.33
C GLU A 6 53.47 -11.96 6.54
N ILE A 7 53.19 -10.66 6.67
CA ILE A 7 53.98 -9.61 6.01
C ILE A 7 55.38 -9.51 6.63
N VAL A 8 55.48 -9.56 7.96
CA VAL A 8 56.78 -9.55 8.66
C VAL A 8 57.59 -10.79 8.27
N LYS A 9 56.98 -11.99 8.30
CA LYS A 9 57.63 -13.23 7.85
C LYS A 9 58.07 -13.16 6.39
N LYS A 10 57.27 -12.55 5.51
CA LYS A 10 57.60 -12.35 4.10
C LYS A 10 58.77 -11.39 3.90
N ALA A 11 58.85 -10.32 4.69
CA ALA A 11 60.00 -9.41 4.68
C ALA A 11 61.30 -10.13 5.09
N ASP A 12 61.21 -11.00 6.10
CA ASP A 12 62.34 -11.79 6.59
C ASP A 12 62.77 -12.87 5.56
N LEU A 13 61.81 -13.52 4.90
CA LEU A 13 62.06 -14.47 3.80
C LEU A 13 62.68 -13.83 2.57
N LEU A 14 62.35 -12.57 2.29
CA LEU A 14 62.95 -11.78 1.21
C LEU A 14 64.33 -11.22 1.58
N GLY A 15 64.79 -11.45 2.82
CA GLY A 15 66.09 -10.99 3.32
C GLY A 15 66.18 -9.47 3.49
N TYR A 16 65.05 -8.75 3.52
CA TYR A 16 65.05 -7.31 3.75
C TYR A 16 65.52 -6.98 5.17
N ARG A 17 66.49 -6.07 5.30
CA ARG A 17 67.01 -5.57 6.58
C ARG A 17 67.13 -4.06 6.57
N GLY A 18 67.11 -3.45 7.76
CA GLY A 18 67.22 -2.00 7.94
C GLY A 18 66.12 -1.25 7.19
N GLU A 19 66.49 -0.15 6.54
CA GLU A 19 65.58 0.75 5.82
C GLU A 19 64.74 0.03 4.76
N LYS A 20 65.31 -0.93 4.01
CA LYS A 20 64.57 -1.71 3.00
C LYS A 20 63.44 -2.53 3.62
N ARG A 21 63.62 -3.02 4.85
CA ARG A 21 62.56 -3.75 5.59
C ARG A 21 61.46 -2.78 6.02
N GLU A 22 61.83 -1.60 6.50
CA GLU A 22 60.85 -0.58 6.91
C GLU A 22 60.02 -0.05 5.73
N GLU A 23 60.66 0.22 4.59
CA GLU A 23 59.95 0.65 3.37
C GLU A 23 58.97 -0.42 2.89
N TYR A 24 59.42 -1.68 2.84
CA TYR A 24 58.57 -2.80 2.46
C TYR A 24 57.36 -2.94 3.39
N LEU A 25 57.60 -2.89 4.70
CA LEU A 25 56.53 -2.97 5.70
C LEU A 25 55.55 -1.79 5.55
N LYS A 26 56.04 -0.55 5.43
CA LYS A 26 55.18 0.64 5.23
C LYS A 26 54.30 0.51 3.99
N GLN A 27 54.84 0.01 2.87
CA GLN A 27 54.07 -0.19 1.64
C GLN A 27 53.01 -1.27 1.80
N GLU A 28 53.35 -2.42 2.37
CA GLU A 28 52.39 -3.52 2.56
C GLU A 28 51.31 -3.15 3.60
N PHE A 29 51.63 -2.36 4.63
CA PHE A 29 50.62 -1.82 5.57
C PHE A 29 49.66 -0.88 4.89
N LYS A 30 50.18 0.06 4.10
CA LYS A 30 49.33 0.98 3.33
C LYS A 30 48.39 0.20 2.40
N LEU A 31 48.90 -0.83 1.72
CA LEU A 31 48.09 -1.68 0.86
C LEU A 31 47.05 -2.50 1.62
N LEU A 32 47.36 -2.94 2.85
CA LEU A 32 46.39 -3.61 3.71
C LEU A 32 45.26 -2.68 4.15
N GLU A 33 45.60 -1.46 4.60
CA GLU A 33 44.62 -0.45 5.00
C GLU A 33 43.69 -0.11 3.82
N GLU A 34 44.24 0.19 2.65
CA GLU A 34 43.44 0.46 1.45
C GLU A 34 42.53 -0.72 1.06
N ARG A 35 42.99 -1.96 1.27
CA ARG A 35 42.16 -3.16 1.03
C ARG A 35 41.06 -3.33 2.05
N GLN A 36 41.31 -2.99 3.31
CA GLN A 36 40.29 -3.02 4.36
C GLN A 36 39.25 -1.95 4.12
N GLU A 37 39.67 -0.72 3.82
CA GLU A 37 38.77 0.38 3.47
C GLU A 37 37.90 0.05 2.27
N LYS A 38 38.48 -0.49 1.19
CA LYS A 38 37.69 -0.93 0.01
C LYS A 38 36.69 -2.02 0.34
N LYS A 39 37.03 -2.95 1.24
CA LYS A 39 36.11 -4.00 1.70
C LYS A 39 34.98 -3.42 2.54
N GLU A 40 35.30 -2.55 3.49
CA GLU A 40 34.29 -1.86 4.29
C GLU A 40 33.38 -0.99 3.43
N GLU A 41 33.94 -0.29 2.44
CA GLU A 41 33.16 0.55 1.54
C GLU A 41 32.24 -0.30 0.66
N ALA A 42 32.74 -1.41 0.11
CA ALA A 42 31.92 -2.37 -0.63
C ALA A 42 30.79 -2.93 0.25
N GLU A 43 31.08 -3.31 1.49
CA GLU A 43 30.08 -3.81 2.43
C GLU A 43 29.06 -2.72 2.80
N ARG A 44 29.50 -1.49 3.05
CA ARG A 44 28.61 -0.34 3.28
C ARG A 44 27.71 -0.10 2.08
N GLN A 45 28.22 -0.22 0.86
CA GLN A 45 27.43 -0.10 -0.36
C GLN A 45 26.43 -1.25 -0.52
N GLU A 46 26.81 -2.48 -0.21
CA GLU A 46 25.89 -3.62 -0.23
C GLU A 46 24.78 -3.47 0.81
N ARG A 47 25.13 -3.10 2.05
CA ARG A 47 24.14 -2.83 3.11
C ARG A 47 23.17 -1.71 2.70
N LYS A 48 23.65 -0.64 2.07
CA LYS A 48 22.78 0.42 1.50
C LYS A 48 21.85 -0.11 0.41
N LYS A 49 22.37 -0.92 -0.52
CA LYS A 49 21.56 -1.54 -1.59
C LYS A 49 20.51 -2.49 -1.02
N GLU A 50 20.86 -3.26 0.02
CA GLU A 50 19.95 -4.17 0.68
C GLU A 50 18.84 -3.44 1.45
N ALA A 51 19.19 -2.39 2.21
CA ALA A 51 18.22 -1.54 2.88
C ALA A 51 17.22 -0.93 1.87
N GLN A 52 17.71 -0.40 0.74
CA GLN A 52 16.85 0.12 -0.31
C GLN A 52 15.94 -0.96 -0.94
N ARG A 53 16.42 -2.20 -1.06
CA ARG A 53 15.59 -3.33 -1.52
C ARG A 53 14.51 -3.68 -0.51
N GLN A 54 14.80 -3.63 0.78
CA GLN A 54 13.82 -3.87 1.83
C GLN A 54 12.75 -2.77 1.84
N GLU A 55 13.14 -1.50 1.79
CA GLU A 55 12.22 -0.36 1.71
C GLU A 55 11.25 -0.50 0.51
N ARG A 56 11.78 -0.80 -0.69
CA ARG A 56 10.94 -1.04 -1.88
C ARG A 56 9.96 -2.21 -1.72
N LYS A 57 10.37 -3.28 -1.02
CA LYS A 57 9.49 -4.43 -0.74
C LYS A 57 8.36 -4.02 0.20
N GLU A 58 8.67 -3.24 1.24
CA GLU A 58 7.68 -2.71 2.18
C GLU A 58 6.71 -1.76 1.50
N GLU A 59 7.20 -0.81 0.69
CA GLU A 59 6.35 0.07 -0.12
C GLU A 59 5.41 -0.71 -1.03
N ALA A 60 5.92 -1.75 -1.72
CA ALA A 60 5.10 -2.59 -2.56
C ALA A 60 4.00 -3.32 -1.77
N HIS A 61 4.32 -3.78 -0.55
CA HIS A 61 3.36 -4.43 0.33
C HIS A 61 2.29 -3.46 0.84
N VAL A 62 2.69 -2.25 1.25
CA VAL A 62 1.78 -1.16 1.65
C VAL A 62 0.88 -0.78 0.48
N ARG A 63 1.43 -0.62 -0.73
CA ARG A 63 0.66 -0.32 -1.95
C ARG A 63 -0.35 -1.41 -2.26
N LYS A 64 0.01 -2.69 -2.13
CA LYS A 64 -0.93 -3.82 -2.29
C LYS A 64 -2.05 -3.79 -1.25
N ARG A 65 -1.74 -3.50 0.02
CA ARG A 65 -2.74 -3.35 1.09
C ARG A 65 -3.70 -2.19 0.80
N ARG A 66 -3.19 -1.02 0.41
CA ARG A 66 -4.01 0.14 0.03
C ARG A 66 -4.95 -0.17 -1.12
N LYS A 67 -4.46 -0.81 -2.20
CA LYS A 67 -5.30 -1.25 -3.33
C LYS A 67 -6.42 -2.19 -2.87
N LYS A 68 -6.12 -3.18 -2.02
CA LYS A 68 -7.13 -4.10 -1.47
C LYS A 68 -8.20 -3.38 -0.65
N LEU A 69 -7.81 -2.39 0.15
CA LEU A 69 -8.74 -1.56 0.94
C LEU A 69 -9.65 -0.72 0.04
N ASN A 70 -9.09 -0.04 -0.96
CA ASN A 70 -9.86 0.75 -1.92
C ASN A 70 -10.92 -0.10 -2.63
N VAL A 71 -10.55 -1.28 -3.12
CA VAL A 71 -11.50 -2.21 -3.77
C VAL A 71 -12.62 -2.65 -2.80
N ARG A 72 -12.30 -2.89 -1.52
CA ARG A 72 -13.31 -3.23 -0.52
C ARG A 72 -14.27 -2.06 -0.24
N GLN A 73 -13.76 -0.84 -0.13
CA GLN A 73 -14.58 0.35 0.07
C GLN A 73 -15.49 0.61 -1.13
N GLU A 74 -14.96 0.52 -2.35
CA GLU A 74 -15.73 0.71 -3.58
C GLU A 74 -16.88 -0.32 -3.69
N LYS A 75 -16.60 -1.60 -3.39
CA LYS A 75 -17.63 -2.65 -3.35
C LYS A 75 -18.70 -2.39 -2.29
N ARG A 76 -18.33 -1.85 -1.12
CA ARG A 76 -19.30 -1.46 -0.08
C ARG A 76 -20.16 -0.29 -0.52
N GLY A 77 -19.57 0.75 -1.11
CA GLY A 77 -20.28 1.90 -1.66
C GLY A 77 -21.32 1.49 -2.71
N LYS A 78 -20.90 0.68 -3.68
CA LYS A 78 -21.82 0.14 -4.71
C LYS A 78 -22.99 -0.65 -4.10
N LYS A 79 -22.73 -1.51 -3.11
CA LYS A 79 -23.78 -2.26 -2.41
C LYS A 79 -24.76 -1.35 -1.66
N LEU A 80 -24.28 -0.29 -1.03
CA LEU A 80 -25.12 0.68 -0.31
C LEU A 80 -26.03 1.45 -1.29
N ASN A 81 -25.48 1.94 -2.40
CA ASN A 81 -26.25 2.62 -3.44
C ASN A 81 -27.40 1.74 -3.98
N VAL A 82 -27.11 0.50 -4.34
CA VAL A 82 -28.14 -0.43 -4.84
C VAL A 82 -29.24 -0.67 -3.80
N ARG A 83 -28.88 -0.75 -2.51
CA ARG A 83 -29.84 -0.98 -1.43
C ARG A 83 -30.74 0.24 -1.20
N GLN A 84 -30.18 1.44 -1.27
CA GLN A 84 -30.95 2.69 -1.19
C GLN A 84 -31.90 2.83 -2.39
N GLU A 85 -31.43 2.59 -3.60
CA GLU A 85 -32.24 2.67 -4.81
C GLU A 85 -33.43 1.71 -4.77
N LYS A 86 -33.21 0.45 -4.35
CA LYS A 86 -34.29 -0.54 -4.18
C LYS A 86 -35.29 -0.12 -3.11
N ARG A 87 -34.85 0.52 -2.02
CA ARG A 87 -35.76 1.05 -0.98
C ARG A 87 -36.58 2.24 -1.50
N GLY A 88 -35.96 3.16 -2.23
CA GLY A 88 -36.64 4.29 -2.86
C GLY A 88 -37.73 3.84 -3.83
N LYS A 89 -37.41 2.91 -4.73
CA LYS A 89 -38.39 2.33 -5.68
C LYS A 89 -39.57 1.67 -4.94
N LYS A 90 -39.32 0.89 -3.89
CA LYS A 90 -40.38 0.26 -3.08
C LYS A 90 -41.28 1.28 -2.37
N LEU A 91 -40.70 2.34 -1.81
CA LEU A 91 -41.45 3.42 -1.18
C LEU A 91 -42.34 4.15 -2.20
N ASN A 92 -41.80 4.43 -3.37
CA ASN A 92 -42.55 5.13 -4.43
C ASN A 92 -43.77 4.33 -4.88
N VAL A 93 -43.61 3.02 -5.10
CA VAL A 93 -44.73 2.12 -5.46
C VAL A 93 -45.79 2.07 -4.36
N ARG A 94 -45.40 2.05 -3.08
CA ARG A 94 -46.35 2.07 -1.95
C ARG A 94 -47.15 3.37 -1.92
N LEU A 95 -46.48 4.51 -2.10
CA LEU A 95 -47.13 5.82 -2.13
C LEU A 95 -48.11 5.95 -3.30
N GLU A 96 -47.74 5.46 -4.47
CA GLU A 96 -48.57 5.50 -5.66
C GLU A 96 -49.85 4.66 -5.49
N LYS A 97 -49.71 3.43 -4.94
CA LYS A 97 -50.86 2.58 -4.61
C LYS A 97 -51.80 3.24 -3.59
N ARG A 98 -51.24 3.94 -2.59
CA ARG A 98 -52.02 4.64 -1.57
C ARG A 98 -52.77 5.85 -2.17
N ARG A 99 -52.12 6.62 -3.06
CA ARG A 99 -52.76 7.71 -3.82
C ARG A 99 -53.91 7.21 -4.69
N LYS A 100 -53.71 6.12 -5.45
CA LYS A 100 -54.77 5.50 -6.27
C LYS A 100 -55.98 5.09 -5.41
N LYS A 101 -55.76 4.42 -4.28
CA LYS A 101 -56.84 4.07 -3.34
C LYS A 101 -57.60 5.29 -2.80
N LEU A 102 -56.87 6.35 -2.42
CA LEU A 102 -57.49 7.59 -1.94
C LEU A 102 -58.33 8.27 -3.04
N ASN A 103 -57.83 8.31 -4.28
CA ASN A 103 -58.56 8.88 -5.41
C ASN A 103 -59.84 8.10 -5.73
N VAL A 104 -59.80 6.76 -5.71
CA VAL A 104 -61.00 5.93 -5.88
C VAL A 104 -62.03 6.20 -4.79
N ARG A 105 -61.59 6.33 -3.52
CA ARG A 105 -62.49 6.64 -2.40
C ARG A 105 -63.10 8.04 -2.52
N LYS A 106 -62.33 9.05 -2.94
CA LYS A 106 -62.83 10.40 -3.22
C LYS A 106 -63.83 10.40 -4.39
N GLY A 107 -63.53 9.66 -5.45
CA GLY A 107 -64.42 9.50 -6.61
C GLY A 107 -65.76 8.87 -6.22
N ARG A 108 -65.75 7.76 -5.46
CA ARG A 108 -66.97 7.14 -4.94
C ARG A 108 -67.80 8.09 -4.07
N LYS A 109 -67.16 8.83 -3.16
CA LYS A 109 -67.87 9.84 -2.33
C LYS A 109 -68.53 10.92 -3.19
N LYS A 110 -67.84 11.46 -4.20
CA LYS A 110 -68.42 12.44 -5.14
C LYS A 110 -69.61 11.86 -5.92
N LEU A 111 -69.53 10.61 -6.33
CA LEU A 111 -70.57 9.93 -7.10
C LEU A 111 -71.83 9.68 -6.26
N ILE A 112 -71.65 9.28 -5.00
CA ILE A 112 -72.75 9.14 -4.03
C ILE A 112 -73.38 10.50 -3.73
N ALA A 113 -72.58 11.55 -3.51
CA ALA A 113 -73.09 12.90 -3.28
C ALA A 113 -73.91 13.43 -4.47
N ARG A 114 -73.47 13.18 -5.71
CA ARG A 114 -74.22 13.52 -6.92
C ARG A 114 -75.54 12.77 -7.04
N LYS A 115 -75.56 11.45 -6.76
CA LYS A 115 -76.79 10.64 -6.82
C LYS A 115 -77.77 10.96 -5.70
N GLY A 116 -77.28 11.33 -4.52
CA GLY A 116 -78.13 11.73 -3.38
C GLY A 116 -78.82 13.09 -3.58
N TRP A 117 -78.33 13.92 -4.51
CA TRP A 117 -78.98 15.18 -4.90
C TRP A 117 -80.05 14.99 -5.99
N SER A 118 -80.02 13.89 -6.76
CA SER A 118 -81.01 13.63 -7.82
C SER A 118 -82.33 13.01 -7.32
N TRP A 119 -82.52 12.90 -6.00
CA TRP A 119 -83.71 12.35 -5.35
C TRP A 119 -84.51 13.39 -4.55
N ARG A 120 -84.08 14.66 -4.54
CA ARG A 120 -84.84 15.80 -4.02
C ARG A 120 -85.23 16.69 -5.20
N GLY A 121 -86.17 16.23 -6.00
CA GLY A 121 -86.84 16.98 -7.07
C GLY A 121 -88.32 16.77 -6.89
#